data_AF-B4VR88-F1
#
_entry.id   AF-B4VR88-F1
#
_cell.length_a   1.000
_cell.length_b   1.000
_cell.length_c   1.000
_cell.angle_alpha   90.00
_cell.angle_beta   90.00
_cell.angle_gamma   90.00
#
_symmetry.space_group_name_H-M   'P 1'
#
loop_
_entity.id
_entity.type
_entity.pdbx_description
1 polymer ?
#
loop_
_entity_poly.entity_id
_entity_poly.type
_entity_poly.pdbx_seq_one_letter_code
_entity_poly.pdbx_strand_id
1 'polypeptide(L)' 'MSNPVKVLDPNSMEAYRTRVQCFAGELKAAKNQVARVNIALILADAATTLVSTAGTR' A
#
# COMPACT_ATOMS: atom_id res chain seq x y z
N MET A 1 -7.62 25.63 -10.53
CA MET A 1 -6.46 25.54 -9.62
C MET A 1 -5.86 24.15 -9.78
N SER A 2 -4.73 24.03 -10.49
CA SER A 2 -4.04 22.75 -10.62
C SER A 2 -3.38 22.44 -9.29
N ASN A 3 -3.94 21.49 -8.53
CA ASN A 3 -3.22 20.92 -7.40
C ASN A 3 -1.93 20.30 -7.94
N PRO A 4 -0.74 20.69 -7.47
CA PRO A 4 0.46 19.97 -7.82
C PRO A 4 0.27 18.53 -7.37
N VAL A 5 0.29 17.57 -8.31
CA VAL A 5 0.30 16.15 -7.97
C VAL A 5 1.58 15.94 -7.17
N LYS A 6 1.43 15.82 -5.85
CA LYS A 6 2.54 15.61 -4.93
C LYS A 6 3.02 14.19 -5.17
N VAL A 7 4.03 14.03 -6.03
CA VAL A 7 4.64 12.74 -6.30
C VAL A 7 5.39 12.33 -5.03
N LEU A 8 4.86 11.31 -4.35
CA LEU A 8 5.53 10.73 -3.19
C LEU A 8 6.75 9.95 -3.66
N ASP A 9 7.84 10.02 -2.89
CA ASP A 9 8.94 9.09 -3.06
C ASP A 9 8.40 7.66 -2.90
N PRO A 10 8.60 6.75 -3.88
CA PRO A 10 8.02 5.41 -3.86
C PRO A 10 8.40 4.54 -2.66
N ASN A 11 9.50 4.88 -1.98
CA ASN A 11 10.04 4.17 -0.81
C ASN A 11 9.83 4.97 0.49
N SER A 12 9.12 6.09 0.45
CA SER A 12 8.72 6.81 1.66
C SER A 12 7.66 6.04 2.45
N MET A 13 7.65 6.20 3.78
CA MET A 13 6.58 5.64 4.63
C MET A 13 5.19 6.14 4.21
N GLU A 14 5.07 7.36 3.69
CA GLU A 14 3.80 7.90 3.20
C GLU A 14 3.30 7.12 1.97
N ALA A 15 4.19 6.81 1.01
CA ALA A 15 3.85 5.98 -0.14
C ALA A 15 3.43 4.56 0.26
N TYR A 16 4.12 3.93 1.23
CA TYR A 16 3.71 2.62 1.74
C TYR A 16 2.34 2.65 2.43
N ARG A 17 2.06 3.68 3.24
CA ARG A 17 0.72 3.86 3.87
C ARG A 17 -0.37 4.03 2.82
N THR A 18 -0.13 4.84 1.79
CA THR A 18 -1.06 5.02 0.67
C THR A 18 -1.30 3.71 -0.07
N ARG A 19 -0.25 2.94 -0.38
CA ARG A 19 -0.38 1.61 -1.02
C ARG A 19 -1.25 0.68 -0.19
N VAL A 20 -1.01 0.56 1.12
CA VAL A 20 -1.82 -0.28 2.01
C VAL A 20 -3.29 0.13 1.97
N GLN A 21 -3.60 1.43 2.02
CA GLN A 21 -4.98 1.91 1.96
C GLN A 21 -5.65 1.61 0.61
N CYS A 22 -4.96 1.87 -0.51
CA CYS A 22 -5.47 1.57 -1.85
C CYS A 22 -5.73 0.06 -2.01
N PHE A 23 -4.74 -0.78 -1.71
CA PHE A 23 -4.86 -2.22 -1.85
C PHE A 23 -5.89 -2.85 -0.89
N ALA A 24 -6.11 -2.27 0.30
CA ALA A 24 -7.18 -2.74 1.18
C ALA A 24 -8.57 -2.49 0.56
N GLY A 25 -8.75 -1.33 -0.09
CA GLY A 25 -9.96 -1.02 -0.86
C GLY A 25 -10.16 -1.97 -2.04
N GLU A 26 -9.10 -2.20 -2.82
CA GLU A 26 -9.12 -3.14 -3.95
C GLU A 26 -9.41 -4.58 -3.50
N LEU A 27 -8.79 -5.03 -2.40
CA LEU A 27 -9.01 -6.36 -1.84
C LEU A 27 -10.46 -6.56 -1.41
N LYS A 28 -11.10 -5.52 -0.86
CA LYS A 28 -12.52 -5.54 -0.48
C LYS A 28 -13.44 -5.58 -1.71
N ALA A 29 -13.05 -4.92 -2.80
CA ALA A 29 -13.84 -4.88 -4.04
C ALA A 29 -13.62 -6.11 -4.93
N ALA A 30 -12.48 -6.79 -4.81
CA ALA A 30 -12.10 -7.91 -5.65
C ALA A 30 -12.98 -9.15 -5.39
N LYS A 31 -13.62 -9.64 -6.46
CA LYS A 31 -14.47 -10.85 -6.43
C LYS A 31 -13.72 -12.11 -6.88
N ASN A 32 -12.66 -11.95 -7.67
CA ASN A 32 -11.84 -13.06 -8.16
C ASN A 32 -10.83 -13.48 -7.10
N GLN A 33 -10.78 -14.77 -6.77
CA GLN A 33 -9.91 -15.30 -5.71
C GLN A 33 -8.42 -15.09 -6.01
N VAL A 34 -7.97 -15.28 -7.25
CA VAL A 34 -6.57 -15.06 -7.65
C VAL A 34 -6.20 -13.58 -7.49
N ALA A 35 -7.09 -12.67 -7.92
CA ALA A 35 -6.88 -11.24 -7.73
C ALA A 35 -6.79 -10.87 -6.24
N ARG A 36 -7.68 -11.42 -5.39
CA ARG A 36 -7.65 -11.21 -3.94
C ARG A 36 -6.33 -11.68 -3.33
N VAL A 37 -5.84 -12.86 -3.70
CA VAL A 37 -4.56 -13.39 -3.19
C VAL A 37 -3.39 -12.51 -3.61
N ASN A 38 -3.34 -12.08 -4.88
CA ASN A 38 -2.27 -11.21 -5.37
C ASN A 38 -2.26 -9.86 -4.64
N ILE A 39 -3.43 -9.23 -4.45
CA ILE A 39 -3.54 -7.96 -3.72
C ILE A 39 -3.15 -8.13 -2.25
N ALA A 40 -3.56 -9.24 -1.62
CA ALA A 40 -3.21 -9.53 -0.23
C ALA A 40 -1.70 -9.70 -0.04
N LEU A 41 -1.00 -10.32 -0.98
CA LEU A 41 0.47 -10.45 -0.94
C LEU A 41 1.16 -9.08 -1.02
N ILE A 42 0.72 -8.22 -1.94
CA ILE A 42 1.28 -6.87 -2.09
C ILE A 42 1.00 -6.03 -0.82
N LEU A 43 -0.17 -6.19 -0.24
CA LEU A 43 -0.55 -5.49 0.99
C LEU A 43 0.32 -5.95 2.18
N ALA A 44 0.57 -7.26 2.29
CA ALA A 44 1.42 -7.83 3.33
C ALA A 44 2.87 -7.34 3.24
N ASP A 45 3.43 -7.24 2.02
CA ASP A 45 4.77 -6.72 1.78
C ASP A 45 4.90 -5.24 2.19
N ALA A 46 3.95 -4.40 1.75
CA ALA A 46 3.92 -2.98 2.12
C ALA A 46 3.75 -2.77 3.64
N ALA A 47 2.90 -3.58 4.29
CA ALA A 47 2.71 -3.54 5.73
C ALA A 47 3.97 -3.99 6.50
N THR A 48 4.64 -5.05 6.04
CA THR A 48 5.89 -5.54 6.64
C THR A 48 7.00 -4.50 6.56
N THR A 49 7.08 -3.77 5.44
CA THR A 49 8.05 -2.68 5.28
C THR A 49 7.78 -1.55 6.26
N LEU A 50 6.51 -1.17 6.48
CA LEU A 50 6.12 -0.18 7.49
C LEU A 50 6.48 -0.61 8.91
N VAL A 51 6.25 -1.89 9.25
CA VAL A 51 6.59 -2.42 10.58
C VAL A 51 8.11 -2.45 10.78
N SER A 52 8.88 -2.87 9.76
CA SER A 52 10.34 -2.93 9.83
C SER A 52 10.98 -1.55 9.97
N THR A 53 10.44 -0.53 9.28
CA THR A 53 10.88 0.86 9.42
C THR A 53 10.40 1.53 10.71
N ALA A 54 9.29 1.07 11.30
CA ALA A 54 8.82 1.56 12.60
C ALA A 54 9.52 0.91 13.79
N GLY A 55 9.96 -0.35 13.66
CA GLY A 55 10.60 -1.15 14.71
C GLY A 55 12.11 -0.95 14.87
N THR A 56 12.73 -0.10 14.04
CA THR A 56 14.15 0.29 14.14
C THR A 56 14.39 1.56 14.97
N ARG A 57 13.47 1.87 15.90
CA ARG A 57 13.60 2.97 16.87
C ARG A 57 13.93 2.47 18.27
#